data_AF-A0A177YK27-F1
#
_entry.id   AF-A0A177YK27-F1
#
_cell.length_a   1.000
_cell.length_b   1.000
_cell.length_c   1.000
_cell.angle_alpha   90.00
_cell.angle_beta   90.00
_cell.angle_gamma   90.00
#
_symmetry.space_group_name_H-M   'P 1'
#
loop_
_entity.id
_entity.type
_entity.pdbx_description
1 polymer ?
#
loop_
_entity_poly.entity_id
_entity_poly.type
_entity_poly.pdbx_seq_one_letter_code
_entity_poly.pdbx_strand_id
1 'polypeptide(L)'
;MRPKFRNTYAVLGLTCAAALTLGACSSDDAESSGSAPASPVDGPITIVASTNVWGSVAQSVAGDLATVDSIIADPSADPHSYEASAGDAAKVAEASLVVYNGGGYDEFIEDILGSEGKNVPSVNAYDLLDSDHAHEESTQAPADDHGHDHGENNEHVWYDAEVAAATAESIAEKLGQLDPDNAAQYTANAETFHDQVHGITDVTSKIAADHPDAPVAQTEPIAHYLIETSGLDDVTPDDFKNAIEEGNDPSPASIAETRDLFASNSVRALVYNVQTVDSVTEDIRRTAEAAGVPVVEVTETLPEGMTYIEWQTKAAQDLQAALSAS
;
A
#
# COMPACT_ATOMS: atom_id res chain seq x y z
N MET A 1 -18.86 -56.43 -65.10
CA MET A 1 -17.53 -55.77 -65.08
C MET A 1 -17.65 -54.48 -65.89
N ARG A 2 -17.37 -53.33 -65.26
CA ARG A 2 -17.40 -51.93 -65.76
C ARG A 2 -18.79 -51.30 -66.01
N PRO A 3 -18.98 -50.09 -65.46
CA PRO A 3 -19.29 -48.90 -66.27
C PRO A 3 -18.33 -47.75 -65.89
N LYS A 4 -17.71 -46.99 -66.81
CA LYS A 4 -18.15 -45.96 -67.79
C LYS A 4 -17.65 -44.57 -67.33
N PHE A 5 -17.00 -43.90 -68.27
CA PHE A 5 -16.31 -42.62 -68.15
C PHE A 5 -17.26 -41.40 -68.17
N ARG A 6 -16.88 -40.38 -67.37
CA ARG A 6 -16.92 -38.90 -67.53
C ARG A 6 -17.89 -38.29 -68.56
N ASN A 7 -18.67 -37.26 -68.17
CA ASN A 7 -18.28 -35.85 -68.33
C ASN A 7 -19.28 -34.85 -67.68
N THR A 8 -18.72 -33.70 -67.34
CA THR A 8 -19.22 -32.42 -66.79
C THR A 8 -20.41 -31.79 -67.53
N TYR A 9 -21.29 -31.03 -66.84
CA TYR A 9 -21.63 -29.61 -67.13
C TYR A 9 -22.48 -29.00 -65.99
N ALA A 10 -22.24 -27.71 -65.76
CA ALA A 10 -22.83 -26.85 -64.73
C ALA A 10 -24.23 -26.33 -65.09
N VAL A 11 -24.94 -25.75 -64.11
CA VAL A 11 -25.55 -24.39 -64.12
C VAL A 11 -26.81 -24.27 -63.21
N LEU A 12 -26.81 -23.20 -62.40
CA LEU A 12 -27.90 -22.40 -61.80
C LEU A 12 -28.79 -22.93 -60.66
N GLY A 13 -28.60 -22.28 -59.50
CA GLY A 13 -29.64 -21.44 -58.89
C GLY A 13 -30.43 -22.04 -57.72
N LEU A 14 -30.25 -21.48 -56.52
CA LEU A 14 -31.32 -20.72 -55.85
C LEU A 14 -30.79 -20.00 -54.60
N THR A 15 -31.16 -18.74 -54.53
CA THR A 15 -30.97 -17.75 -53.48
C THR A 15 -31.61 -18.20 -52.16
N CYS A 16 -30.88 -18.08 -51.04
CA CYS A 16 -31.47 -17.88 -49.71
C CYS A 16 -30.55 -16.95 -48.92
N ALA A 17 -31.01 -15.72 -48.78
CA ALA A 17 -30.46 -14.74 -47.86
C ALA A 17 -30.82 -15.14 -46.43
N ALA A 18 -29.82 -15.37 -45.59
CA ALA A 18 -29.96 -15.35 -44.15
C ALA A 18 -28.98 -14.31 -43.62
N ALA A 19 -29.53 -13.16 -43.25
CA ALA A 19 -28.83 -12.14 -42.49
C ALA A 19 -28.57 -12.68 -41.08
N LEU A 20 -27.30 -12.83 -40.73
CA LEU A 20 -26.84 -12.94 -39.34
C LEU A 20 -25.85 -11.80 -39.14
N THR A 21 -26.36 -10.72 -38.57
CA THR A 21 -25.55 -9.65 -37.97
C THR A 21 -24.98 -10.17 -36.66
N LEU A 22 -23.78 -10.73 -36.72
CA LEU A 22 -22.94 -10.89 -35.54
C LEU A 22 -22.16 -9.58 -35.37
N GLY A 23 -22.58 -8.80 -34.38
CA GLY A 23 -21.80 -7.68 -33.88
C GLY A 23 -20.52 -8.22 -33.27
N ALA A 24 -19.41 -8.04 -33.98
CA ALA A 24 -18.08 -8.15 -33.42
C ALA A 24 -17.80 -6.82 -32.71
N CYS A 25 -18.18 -6.74 -31.44
CA CYS A 25 -17.56 -5.82 -30.51
C CYS A 25 -16.28 -6.51 -30.03
N SER A 26 -15.19 -6.26 -30.75
CA SER A 26 -13.84 -6.41 -30.21
C SER A 26 -13.67 -5.26 -29.23
N SER A 27 -13.87 -5.53 -27.95
CA SER A 27 -13.31 -4.69 -26.92
C SER A 27 -11.84 -5.08 -26.87
N ASP A 28 -10.96 -4.17 -27.29
CA ASP A 28 -9.55 -4.24 -26.94
C ASP A 28 -9.51 -4.12 -25.41
N ASP A 29 -9.26 -5.24 -24.73
CA ASP A 29 -8.88 -5.24 -23.33
C ASP A 29 -7.54 -4.49 -23.25
N ALA A 30 -7.58 -3.29 -22.68
CA ALA A 30 -6.39 -2.68 -22.13
C ALA A 30 -5.86 -3.67 -21.09
N GLU A 31 -4.63 -4.15 -21.27
CA GLU A 31 -3.91 -4.88 -20.25
C GLU A 31 -3.66 -3.92 -19.07
N SER A 32 -4.65 -3.84 -18.19
CA SER A 32 -4.41 -3.61 -16.78
C SER A 32 -3.61 -4.82 -16.30
N SER A 33 -2.47 -4.57 -15.67
CA SER A 33 -1.73 -5.56 -14.89
C SER A 33 -2.60 -6.02 -13.71
N GLY A 34 -3.65 -6.78 -14.01
CA GLY A 34 -4.67 -7.17 -13.06
C GLY A 34 -4.29 -8.49 -12.40
N SER A 35 -4.22 -8.47 -11.07
CA SER A 35 -4.03 -9.66 -10.23
C SER A 35 -4.93 -10.81 -10.66
N ALA A 36 -4.39 -12.03 -10.57
CA ALA A 36 -5.07 -13.26 -10.95
C ALA A 36 -6.48 -13.38 -10.32
N PRO A 37 -7.49 -13.85 -11.08
CA PRO A 37 -8.79 -14.19 -10.52
C PRO A 37 -8.64 -15.35 -9.51
N ALA A 38 -9.20 -15.17 -8.30
CA ALA A 38 -9.20 -16.21 -7.29
C ALA A 38 -10.26 -17.27 -7.62
N SER A 39 -9.93 -18.54 -7.42
CA SER A 39 -10.84 -19.67 -7.60
C SER A 39 -11.04 -20.39 -6.27
N PRO A 40 -12.21 -20.98 -6.00
CA PRO A 40 -12.44 -21.71 -4.76
C PRO A 40 -11.38 -22.78 -4.54
N VAL A 41 -10.88 -22.88 -3.30
CA VAL A 41 -9.86 -23.87 -2.92
C VAL A 41 -10.43 -24.90 -1.93
N ASP A 42 -9.99 -26.15 -2.07
CA ASP A 42 -10.32 -27.21 -1.11
C ASP A 42 -9.26 -27.24 0.00
N GLY A 43 -9.59 -26.76 1.21
CA GLY A 43 -8.69 -26.84 2.37
C GLY A 43 -8.61 -25.55 3.19
N PRO A 44 -7.72 -25.50 4.20
CA PRO A 44 -7.52 -24.28 4.99
C PRO A 44 -6.90 -23.18 4.12
N ILE A 45 -7.43 -21.97 4.24
CA ILE A 45 -6.87 -20.78 3.57
C ILE A 45 -5.58 -20.36 4.27
N THR A 46 -4.53 -20.12 3.48
CA THR A 46 -3.26 -19.56 3.92
C THR A 46 -3.02 -18.22 3.27
N ILE A 47 -2.84 -17.18 4.08
CA ILE A 47 -2.49 -15.83 3.65
C ILE A 47 -1.03 -15.58 4.00
N VAL A 48 -0.25 -15.12 3.03
CA VAL A 48 1.13 -14.68 3.25
C VAL A 48 1.20 -13.18 3.07
N ALA A 49 1.59 -12.45 4.12
CA ALA A 49 1.81 -11.02 4.07
C ALA A 49 3.31 -10.70 3.94
N SER A 50 3.66 -9.63 3.22
CA SER A 50 5.05 -9.18 3.11
C SER A 50 5.61 -8.76 4.48
N THR A 51 4.88 -7.92 5.19
CA THR A 51 5.20 -7.44 6.54
C THR A 51 4.13 -7.82 7.56
N ASN A 52 4.44 -7.65 8.84
CA ASN A 52 3.48 -7.80 9.94
C ASN A 52 2.37 -6.73 9.94
N VAL A 53 2.57 -5.60 9.27
CA VAL A 53 1.56 -4.55 9.09
C VAL A 53 0.39 -5.11 8.29
N TRP A 54 0.65 -5.55 7.06
CA TRP A 54 -0.36 -6.16 6.20
C TRP A 54 -0.85 -7.50 6.74
N GLY A 55 0.00 -8.22 7.50
CA GLY A 55 -0.41 -9.40 8.25
C GLY A 55 -1.50 -9.09 9.29
N SER A 56 -1.38 -7.98 10.04
CA SER A 56 -2.40 -7.58 11.02
C SER A 56 -3.71 -7.15 10.36
N VAL A 57 -3.65 -6.47 9.20
CA VAL A 57 -4.85 -6.12 8.42
C VAL A 57 -5.54 -7.38 7.93
N ALA A 58 -4.79 -8.29 7.29
CA ALA A 58 -5.30 -9.57 6.81
C ALA A 58 -5.89 -10.43 7.94
N GLN A 59 -5.24 -10.48 9.11
CA GLN A 59 -5.73 -11.23 10.27
C GLN A 59 -7.05 -10.68 10.82
N SER A 60 -7.26 -9.36 10.75
CA SER A 60 -8.51 -8.72 11.17
C SER A 60 -9.68 -9.14 10.28
N VAL A 61 -9.44 -9.26 8.96
CA VAL A 61 -10.44 -9.71 7.98
C VAL A 61 -10.66 -11.23 8.06
N ALA A 62 -9.58 -12.01 8.11
CA ALA A 62 -9.63 -13.47 8.11
C ALA A 62 -10.23 -14.07 9.38
N GLY A 63 -10.00 -13.45 10.54
CA GLY A 63 -10.33 -14.04 11.84
C GLY A 63 -9.74 -15.45 12.00
N ASP A 64 -10.52 -16.36 12.59
CA ASP A 64 -10.09 -17.76 12.79
C ASP A 64 -10.29 -18.66 11.55
N LEU A 65 -10.75 -18.11 10.42
CA LEU A 65 -11.11 -18.88 9.22
C LEU A 65 -9.91 -19.16 8.29
N ALA A 66 -8.85 -18.36 8.39
CA ALA A 66 -7.61 -18.54 7.64
C ALA A 66 -6.39 -18.44 8.57
N THR A 67 -5.25 -18.96 8.11
CA THR A 67 -3.96 -18.75 8.76
C THR A 67 -3.23 -17.61 8.07
N VAL A 68 -2.71 -16.66 8.83
CA VAL A 68 -1.89 -15.55 8.33
C VAL A 68 -0.44 -15.75 8.76
N ASP A 69 0.49 -15.68 7.82
CA ASP A 69 1.94 -15.69 8.06
C ASP A 69 2.56 -14.42 7.44
N SER A 70 3.46 -13.76 8.16
CA SER A 70 4.17 -12.58 7.66
C SER A 70 5.63 -12.94 7.41
N ILE A 71 6.16 -12.59 6.23
CA ILE A 71 7.56 -12.85 5.88
C ILE A 71 8.48 -12.01 6.78
N ILE A 72 8.21 -10.70 6.86
CA ILE A 72 8.91 -9.77 7.73
C ILE A 72 8.05 -9.53 8.97
N ALA A 73 8.32 -10.29 10.03
CA ALA A 73 7.63 -10.18 11.31
C ALA A 73 8.49 -9.52 12.41
N ASP A 74 9.80 -9.46 12.22
CA ASP A 74 10.72 -8.80 13.14
C ASP A 74 10.60 -7.29 12.97
N PRO A 75 10.18 -6.54 14.01
CA PRO A 75 9.99 -5.11 13.89
C PRO A 75 11.31 -4.32 13.83
N SER A 76 12.46 -5.00 13.83
CA SER A 76 13.78 -4.40 13.60
C SER A 76 14.34 -4.67 12.20
N ALA A 77 13.63 -5.48 11.38
CA ALA A 77 14.01 -5.73 10.01
C ALA A 77 13.59 -4.55 9.11
N ASP A 78 14.49 -4.18 8.21
CA ASP A 78 14.26 -3.21 7.13
C ASP A 78 13.76 -3.97 5.87
N PRO A 79 12.54 -3.68 5.39
CA PRO A 79 11.99 -4.33 4.19
C PRO A 79 12.73 -3.99 2.89
N HIS A 80 13.34 -2.81 2.77
CA HIS A 80 14.05 -2.38 1.56
C HIS A 80 15.32 -3.21 1.30
N SER A 81 15.97 -3.68 2.37
CA SER A 81 17.17 -4.52 2.27
C SER A 81 16.89 -6.02 2.41
N TYR A 82 15.62 -6.42 2.47
CA TYR A 82 15.24 -7.80 2.69
C TYR A 82 15.49 -8.69 1.46
N GLU A 83 16.33 -9.71 1.62
CA GLU A 83 16.54 -10.73 0.59
C GLU A 83 15.72 -11.99 0.91
N ALA A 84 14.70 -12.26 0.11
CA ALA A 84 13.83 -13.41 0.31
C ALA A 84 14.59 -14.74 0.19
N SER A 85 14.41 -15.62 1.18
CA SER A 85 14.99 -16.96 1.11
C SER A 85 14.21 -17.87 0.16
N ALA A 86 14.80 -19.00 -0.21
CA ALA A 86 14.09 -20.04 -0.96
C ALA A 86 12.85 -20.58 -0.20
N GLY A 87 12.84 -20.47 1.13
CA GLY A 87 11.68 -20.83 1.95
C GLY A 87 10.55 -19.81 1.81
N ASP A 88 10.88 -18.51 1.79
CA ASP A 88 9.89 -17.43 1.63
C ASP A 88 9.27 -17.47 0.23
N ALA A 89 10.10 -17.68 -0.80
CA ALA A 89 9.64 -17.88 -2.17
C ALA A 89 8.70 -19.09 -2.33
N ALA A 90 8.88 -20.15 -1.53
CA ALA A 90 7.99 -21.28 -1.49
C ALA A 90 6.67 -20.95 -0.76
N LYS A 91 6.74 -20.28 0.40
CA LYS A 91 5.55 -19.82 1.14
C LYS A 91 4.65 -18.95 0.26
N VAL A 92 5.21 -17.94 -0.40
CA VAL A 92 4.47 -17.04 -1.30
C VAL A 92 3.86 -17.82 -2.48
N ALA A 93 4.58 -18.78 -3.06
CA ALA A 93 4.09 -19.58 -4.19
C ALA A 93 2.98 -20.58 -3.81
N GLU A 94 2.94 -21.01 -2.55
CA GLU A 94 1.96 -21.98 -2.02
C GLU A 94 0.79 -21.30 -1.30
N ALA A 95 0.82 -19.98 -1.15
CA ALA A 95 -0.23 -19.20 -0.49
C ALA A 95 -1.54 -19.26 -1.28
N SER A 96 -2.67 -19.19 -0.56
CA SER A 96 -3.98 -18.97 -1.18
C SER A 96 -4.17 -17.51 -1.58
N LEU A 97 -3.59 -16.59 -0.80
CA LEU A 97 -3.61 -15.15 -1.00
C LEU A 97 -2.29 -14.55 -0.53
N VAL A 98 -1.73 -13.61 -1.30
CA VAL A 98 -0.58 -12.79 -0.91
C VAL A 98 -1.03 -11.35 -0.67
N VAL A 99 -0.61 -10.72 0.42
CA VAL A 99 -0.91 -9.31 0.71
C VAL A 99 0.41 -8.57 0.89
N TYR A 100 0.63 -7.50 0.15
CA TYR A 100 1.91 -6.79 0.16
C TYR A 100 1.71 -5.30 -0.07
N ASN A 101 2.76 -4.53 0.21
CA ASN A 101 2.75 -3.09 0.14
C ASN A 101 2.74 -2.60 -1.30
N GLY A 102 3.68 -3.07 -2.13
CA GLY A 102 3.94 -2.52 -3.46
C GLY A 102 4.65 -1.17 -3.40
N GLY A 103 4.72 -0.48 -4.54
CA GLY A 103 5.33 0.86 -4.64
C GLY A 103 6.86 0.87 -4.59
N GLY A 104 7.52 -0.30 -4.63
CA GLY A 104 8.97 -0.45 -4.42
C GLY A 104 9.36 -0.87 -3.00
N TYR A 105 8.41 -0.89 -2.07
CA TYR A 105 8.71 -1.16 -0.65
C TYR A 105 9.12 -2.60 -0.38
N ASP A 106 8.45 -3.55 -1.04
CA ASP A 106 8.66 -4.98 -0.87
C ASP A 106 8.84 -5.69 -2.23
N GLU A 107 9.76 -5.17 -3.05
CA GLU A 107 10.12 -5.69 -4.38
C GLU A 107 10.32 -7.21 -4.42
N PHE A 108 10.82 -7.81 -3.32
CA PHE A 108 11.01 -9.26 -3.24
C PHE A 108 9.70 -10.04 -3.44
N ILE A 109 8.54 -9.52 -3.03
CA ILE A 109 7.25 -10.15 -3.30
C ILE A 109 6.92 -10.06 -4.78
N GLU A 110 7.12 -8.89 -5.40
CA GLU A 110 6.84 -8.67 -6.82
C GLU A 110 7.71 -9.56 -7.70
N ASP A 111 9.00 -9.71 -7.39
CA ASP A 111 9.92 -10.64 -8.05
C ASP A 111 9.45 -12.10 -7.96
N ILE A 112 8.99 -12.50 -6.78
CA ILE A 112 8.46 -13.86 -6.56
C ILE A 112 7.17 -14.07 -7.34
N LEU A 113 6.26 -13.10 -7.38
CA LEU A 113 4.98 -13.18 -8.08
C LEU A 113 5.13 -13.08 -9.61
N GLY A 114 6.08 -12.28 -10.10
CA GLY A 114 6.38 -12.09 -11.53
C GLY A 114 7.15 -13.25 -12.17
N SER A 115 7.64 -14.20 -11.37
CA SER A 115 8.32 -15.39 -11.87
C SER A 115 7.39 -16.30 -12.68
N GLU A 116 7.83 -16.75 -13.86
CA GLU A 116 7.02 -17.55 -14.80
C GLU A 116 6.32 -18.75 -14.13
N GLY A 117 5.01 -18.90 -14.40
CA GLY A 117 4.20 -20.02 -13.94
C GLY A 117 3.62 -19.88 -12.53
N LYS A 118 3.82 -18.74 -11.87
CA LYS A 118 3.12 -18.39 -10.63
C LYS A 118 1.95 -17.46 -10.93
N ASN A 119 0.78 -17.82 -10.41
CA ASN A 119 -0.45 -17.06 -10.57
C ASN A 119 -1.22 -17.13 -9.25
N VAL A 120 -0.61 -16.55 -8.21
CA VAL A 120 -1.15 -16.53 -6.86
C VAL A 120 -2.04 -15.29 -6.74
N PRO A 121 -3.29 -15.41 -6.27
CA PRO A 121 -4.10 -14.23 -5.97
C PRO A 121 -3.36 -13.29 -5.02
N SER A 122 -3.37 -12.00 -5.32
CA SER A 122 -2.66 -11.01 -4.51
C SER A 122 -3.45 -9.72 -4.32
N VAL A 123 -3.16 -9.02 -3.23
CA VAL A 123 -3.59 -7.66 -2.92
C VAL A 123 -2.33 -6.80 -2.76
N ASN A 124 -2.22 -5.78 -3.59
CA ASN A 124 -1.19 -4.74 -3.55
C ASN A 124 -1.82 -3.51 -2.90
N ALA A 125 -1.32 -3.07 -1.75
CA ALA A 125 -1.88 -1.92 -1.03
C ALA A 125 -1.58 -0.59 -1.74
N TYR A 126 -0.41 -0.44 -2.35
CA TYR A 126 -0.01 0.77 -3.05
C TYR A 126 -0.89 1.06 -4.27
N ASP A 127 -1.32 0.01 -4.99
CA ASP A 127 -2.26 0.15 -6.11
C ASP A 127 -3.63 0.70 -5.67
N LEU A 128 -3.91 0.74 -4.35
CA LEU A 128 -5.17 1.24 -3.79
C LEU A 128 -5.10 2.71 -3.36
N LEU A 129 -3.96 3.40 -3.49
CA LEU A 129 -3.81 4.84 -3.21
C LEU A 129 -4.84 5.72 -3.95
N ASP A 130 -5.20 5.35 -5.18
CA ASP A 130 -6.13 6.12 -6.03
C ASP A 130 -7.59 5.63 -5.98
N SER A 131 -7.91 4.65 -5.13
CA SER A 131 -9.23 3.99 -5.12
C SER A 131 -10.39 4.95 -4.84
N ASP A 132 -10.14 6.02 -4.09
CA ASP A 132 -11.15 6.99 -3.66
C ASP A 132 -11.44 8.10 -4.68
N HIS A 133 -10.67 8.18 -5.77
CA HIS A 133 -10.98 9.08 -6.89
C HIS A 133 -11.88 8.44 -7.96
N ALA A 134 -12.24 7.15 -7.84
CA ALA A 134 -13.07 6.45 -8.82
C ALA A 134 -14.59 6.72 -8.69
N HIS A 135 -15.02 7.52 -7.70
CA HIS A 135 -16.42 7.95 -7.55
C HIS A 135 -16.74 9.35 -8.11
N GLU A 136 -15.77 10.06 -8.67
CA GLU A 136 -15.98 11.32 -9.40
C GLU A 136 -15.25 11.23 -10.76
N GLU A 137 -15.98 11.38 -11.87
CA GLU A 137 -15.36 11.40 -13.20
C GLU A 137 -14.24 12.46 -13.29
N SER A 138 -13.02 12.05 -13.61
CA SER A 138 -12.06 12.96 -14.26
C SER A 138 -11.01 12.23 -15.11
N THR A 139 -11.07 12.59 -16.40
CA THR A 139 -10.04 12.54 -17.44
C THR A 139 -8.58 12.48 -16.99
N GLN A 140 -7.87 11.42 -17.41
CA GLN A 140 -6.40 11.36 -17.41
C GLN A 140 -5.82 12.31 -18.48
N ALA A 141 -4.95 13.22 -18.04
CA ALA A 141 -4.00 13.95 -18.88
C ALA A 141 -2.63 13.23 -18.84
N PRO A 142 -1.79 13.35 -19.88
CA PRO A 142 -0.54 12.60 -19.96
C PRO A 142 0.52 13.19 -19.01
N ALA A 143 1.30 12.29 -18.40
CA ALA A 143 2.47 12.62 -17.58
C ALA A 143 3.53 13.34 -18.43
N ASP A 144 3.89 14.57 -18.01
CA ASP A 144 5.10 15.26 -18.44
C ASP A 144 6.11 15.18 -17.28
N ASP A 145 7.23 14.53 -17.56
CA ASP A 145 8.50 14.56 -16.83
C ASP A 145 8.93 16.02 -16.62
N HIS A 146 9.00 16.48 -15.34
CA HIS A 146 10.04 17.36 -14.78
C HIS A 146 9.73 17.77 -13.32
N GLY A 147 10.43 17.16 -12.35
CA GLY A 147 10.46 17.54 -10.93
C GLY A 147 9.97 16.41 -10.03
N HIS A 148 10.87 15.75 -9.32
CA HIS A 148 10.54 14.71 -8.36
C HIS A 148 9.87 15.34 -7.13
N ASP A 149 8.57 15.56 -7.22
CA ASP A 149 7.70 15.75 -6.07
C ASP A 149 7.30 14.35 -5.60
N HIS A 150 7.88 13.88 -4.50
CA HIS A 150 7.62 12.55 -3.94
C HIS A 150 6.30 12.48 -3.16
N GLY A 151 5.54 13.59 -3.08
CA GLY A 151 4.21 13.57 -2.48
C GLY A 151 3.25 12.62 -3.21
N GLU A 152 3.39 12.44 -4.53
CA GLU A 152 2.49 11.59 -5.32
C GLU A 152 2.95 10.12 -5.43
N ASN A 153 4.12 9.75 -4.91
CA ASN A 153 4.68 8.38 -5.05
C ASN A 153 5.33 7.83 -3.77
N ASN A 154 4.80 8.18 -2.60
CA ASN A 154 5.34 7.71 -1.33
C ASN A 154 4.90 6.27 -1.03
N GLU A 155 5.83 5.37 -0.80
CA GLU A 155 5.52 3.95 -0.61
C GLU A 155 4.97 3.59 0.79
N HIS A 156 4.97 4.52 1.75
CA HIS A 156 4.59 4.28 3.15
C HIS A 156 3.06 4.26 3.38
N VAL A 157 2.34 3.60 2.48
CA VAL A 157 0.87 3.66 2.34
C VAL A 157 0.11 3.06 3.51
N TRP A 158 0.77 2.33 4.41
CA TRP A 158 0.12 1.84 5.63
C TRP A 158 -0.23 2.97 6.63
N TYR A 159 0.38 4.15 6.49
CA TYR A 159 -0.03 5.35 7.23
C TYR A 159 -1.26 6.04 6.64
N ASP A 160 -1.67 5.66 5.42
CA ASP A 160 -2.95 6.07 4.86
C ASP A 160 -4.06 5.13 5.37
N ALA A 161 -4.95 5.71 6.16
CA ALA A 161 -6.03 4.98 6.82
C ALA A 161 -7.08 4.46 5.83
N GLU A 162 -7.32 5.19 4.74
CA GLU A 162 -8.26 4.79 3.68
C GLU A 162 -7.66 3.68 2.81
N VAL A 163 -6.35 3.74 2.50
CA VAL A 163 -5.65 2.63 1.84
C VAL A 163 -5.73 1.34 2.68
N ALA A 164 -5.57 1.44 3.99
CA ALA A 164 -5.70 0.27 4.86
C ALA A 164 -7.12 -0.29 4.87
N ALA A 165 -8.14 0.57 4.85
CA ALA A 165 -9.54 0.16 4.74
C ALA A 165 -9.83 -0.52 3.39
N ALA A 166 -9.40 0.07 2.27
CA ALA A 166 -9.52 -0.49 0.94
C ALA A 166 -8.77 -1.83 0.81
N THR A 167 -7.61 -1.94 1.44
CA THR A 167 -6.84 -3.20 1.50
C THR A 167 -7.63 -4.28 2.24
N ALA A 168 -8.26 -3.95 3.38
CA ALA A 168 -9.11 -4.88 4.12
C ALA A 168 -10.33 -5.35 3.30
N GLU A 169 -10.97 -4.44 2.56
CA GLU A 169 -12.08 -4.78 1.65
C GLU A 169 -11.61 -5.72 0.53
N SER A 170 -10.51 -5.40 -0.15
CA SER A 170 -9.93 -6.23 -1.21
C SER A 170 -9.56 -7.63 -0.71
N ILE A 171 -9.02 -7.74 0.51
CA ILE A 171 -8.78 -9.03 1.17
C ILE A 171 -10.09 -9.79 1.36
N ALA A 172 -11.15 -9.16 1.86
CA ALA A 172 -12.44 -9.81 2.07
C ALA A 172 -13.05 -10.32 0.76
N GLU A 173 -12.95 -9.54 -0.32
CA GLU A 173 -13.42 -9.95 -1.65
C GLU A 173 -12.67 -11.18 -2.17
N LYS A 174 -11.33 -11.18 -2.09
CA LYS A 174 -10.51 -12.31 -2.51
C LYS A 174 -10.77 -13.55 -1.67
N LEU A 175 -10.88 -13.39 -0.34
CA LEU A 175 -11.22 -14.50 0.56
C LEU A 175 -12.62 -15.04 0.28
N GLY A 176 -13.61 -14.19 -0.02
CA GLY A 176 -14.95 -14.64 -0.40
C GLY A 176 -15.00 -15.40 -1.74
N GLN A 177 -14.06 -15.14 -2.65
CA GLN A 177 -13.90 -15.92 -3.89
C GLN A 177 -13.22 -17.27 -3.63
N LEU A 178 -12.22 -17.30 -2.74
CA LEU A 178 -11.47 -18.51 -2.35
C LEU A 178 -12.31 -19.45 -1.47
N ASP A 179 -13.17 -18.89 -0.61
CA ASP A 179 -13.98 -19.59 0.38
C ASP A 179 -15.41 -19.00 0.44
N PRO A 180 -16.27 -19.34 -0.56
CA PRO A 180 -17.60 -18.76 -0.68
C PRO A 180 -18.55 -19.06 0.47
N ASP A 181 -18.33 -20.16 1.21
CA ASP A 181 -19.17 -20.55 2.35
C ASP A 181 -19.00 -19.57 3.53
N ASN A 182 -17.84 -18.92 3.65
CA ASN A 182 -17.55 -17.93 4.69
C ASN A 182 -17.47 -16.49 4.17
N ALA A 183 -17.78 -16.23 2.89
CA ALA A 183 -17.72 -14.89 2.27
C ALA A 183 -18.39 -13.80 3.11
N ALA A 184 -19.59 -14.07 3.64
CA ALA A 184 -20.32 -13.10 4.46
C ALA A 184 -19.60 -12.74 5.78
N GLN A 185 -18.82 -13.66 6.34
CA GLN A 185 -18.04 -13.40 7.54
C GLN A 185 -16.82 -12.52 7.24
N TYR A 186 -16.13 -12.76 6.11
CA TYR A 186 -15.01 -11.91 5.69
C TYR A 186 -15.47 -10.47 5.44
N THR A 187 -16.60 -10.29 4.74
CA THR A 187 -17.20 -8.96 4.52
C THR A 187 -17.54 -8.28 5.85
N ALA A 188 -18.21 -8.97 6.78
CA ALA A 188 -18.56 -8.38 8.08
C ALA A 188 -17.31 -8.01 8.93
N ASN A 189 -16.23 -8.78 8.81
CA ASN A 189 -14.97 -8.46 9.46
C ASN A 189 -14.29 -7.23 8.85
N ALA A 190 -14.29 -7.10 7.52
CA ALA A 190 -13.78 -5.91 6.84
C ALA A 190 -14.60 -4.66 7.18
N GLU A 191 -15.94 -4.76 7.25
CA GLU A 191 -16.80 -3.66 7.72
C GLU A 191 -16.46 -3.25 9.16
N THR A 192 -16.19 -4.24 10.04
CA THR A 192 -15.76 -3.96 11.42
C THR A 192 -14.40 -3.25 11.45
N PHE A 193 -13.44 -3.69 10.63
CA PHE A 193 -12.14 -3.05 10.51
C PHE A 193 -12.26 -1.61 10.00
N HIS A 194 -13.07 -1.37 8.97
CA HIS A 194 -13.37 -0.05 8.44
C HIS A 194 -13.97 0.88 9.51
N ASP A 195 -14.91 0.37 10.32
CA ASP A 195 -15.47 1.14 11.45
C ASP A 195 -14.39 1.52 12.50
N GLN A 196 -13.38 0.68 12.69
CA GLN A 196 -12.25 0.96 13.58
C GLN A 196 -11.27 1.98 13.00
N VAL A 197 -11.09 1.99 11.67
CA VAL A 197 -10.28 2.98 10.94
C VAL A 197 -10.77 4.40 11.20
N HIS A 198 -12.09 4.61 11.37
CA HIS A 198 -12.63 5.93 11.75
C HIS A 198 -12.01 6.49 13.05
N GLY A 199 -11.55 5.62 13.97
CA GLY A 199 -10.84 6.07 15.17
C GLY A 199 -9.50 6.76 14.88
N ILE A 200 -8.85 6.42 13.77
CA ILE A 200 -7.63 7.05 13.28
C ILE A 200 -8.00 8.37 12.60
N THR A 201 -8.95 8.33 11.65
CA THR A 201 -9.32 9.51 10.86
C THR A 201 -10.03 10.60 11.68
N ASP A 202 -10.73 10.24 12.76
CA ASP A 202 -11.25 11.20 13.74
C ASP A 202 -10.12 12.00 14.41
N VAL A 203 -8.98 11.36 14.69
CA VAL A 203 -7.83 12.03 15.33
C VAL A 203 -7.14 12.94 14.34
N THR A 204 -6.87 12.48 13.11
CA THR A 204 -6.20 13.29 12.07
C THR A 204 -7.08 14.46 11.62
N SER A 205 -8.38 14.25 11.41
CA SER A 205 -9.35 15.31 11.11
C SER A 205 -9.42 16.37 12.23
N LYS A 206 -9.32 15.94 13.48
CA LYS A 206 -9.24 16.85 14.62
C LYS A 206 -7.95 17.67 14.62
N ILE A 207 -6.81 17.05 14.28
CA ILE A 207 -5.55 17.78 14.11
C ILE A 207 -5.70 18.84 13.01
N ALA A 208 -6.23 18.46 11.85
CA ALA A 208 -6.43 19.38 10.72
C ALA A 208 -7.31 20.58 11.08
N ALA A 209 -8.36 20.36 11.88
CA ALA A 209 -9.24 21.42 12.34
C ALA A 209 -8.60 22.36 13.37
N ASP A 210 -7.81 21.81 14.30
CA ASP A 210 -7.22 22.56 15.42
C ASP A 210 -5.87 23.22 15.06
N HIS A 211 -5.13 22.66 14.09
CA HIS A 211 -3.77 23.02 13.70
C HIS A 211 -3.59 23.12 12.17
N PRO A 212 -4.45 23.85 11.43
CA PRO A 212 -4.35 23.91 9.97
C PRO A 212 -3.00 24.48 9.52
N ASP A 213 -2.37 23.78 8.56
CA ASP A 213 -1.08 24.13 7.95
C ASP A 213 0.05 24.32 8.99
N ALA A 214 -0.06 23.67 10.16
CA ALA A 214 0.97 23.79 11.18
C ALA A 214 2.26 23.11 10.69
N PRO A 215 3.40 23.81 10.72
CA PRO A 215 4.65 23.29 10.18
C PRO A 215 5.22 22.19 11.09
N VAL A 216 5.58 21.06 10.50
CA VAL A 216 6.28 19.94 11.13
C VAL A 216 7.53 19.60 10.33
N ALA A 217 8.44 18.85 10.96
CA ALA A 217 9.57 18.24 10.27
C ALA A 217 9.54 16.72 10.46
N GLN A 218 10.17 15.97 9.55
CA GLN A 218 10.36 14.53 9.66
C GLN A 218 11.78 14.12 9.26
N THR A 219 12.29 12.99 9.75
CA THR A 219 13.64 12.51 9.39
C THR A 219 13.72 11.92 8.00
N GLU A 220 12.66 11.26 7.57
CA GLU A 220 12.44 10.67 6.25
C GLU A 220 10.92 10.75 5.97
N PRO A 221 10.45 10.56 4.74
CA PRO A 221 9.04 10.79 4.40
C PRO A 221 8.11 9.63 4.81
N ILE A 222 8.46 8.87 5.84
CA ILE A 222 7.68 7.71 6.34
C ILE A 222 6.26 8.09 6.78
N ALA A 223 6.09 9.25 7.42
CA ALA A 223 4.82 9.65 7.99
C ALA A 223 4.02 10.55 7.05
N HIS A 224 4.34 10.53 5.74
CA HIS A 224 3.75 11.42 4.74
C HIS A 224 2.22 11.47 4.82
N TYR A 225 1.56 10.31 4.71
CA TYR A 225 0.10 10.21 4.73
C TYR A 225 -0.52 10.60 6.08
N LEU A 226 0.18 10.32 7.20
CA LEU A 226 -0.27 10.76 8.52
C LEU A 226 -0.24 12.30 8.65
N ILE A 227 0.80 12.93 8.12
CA ILE A 227 0.98 14.39 8.10
C ILE A 227 -0.06 15.04 7.17
N GLU A 228 -0.22 14.49 5.96
CA GLU A 228 -1.14 15.00 4.94
C GLU A 228 -2.60 14.93 5.42
N THR A 229 -3.06 13.76 5.86
CA THR A 229 -4.44 13.57 6.38
C THR A 229 -4.69 14.37 7.67
N SER A 230 -3.64 14.77 8.38
CA SER A 230 -3.71 15.68 9.53
C SER A 230 -3.70 17.16 9.15
N GLY A 231 -3.64 17.52 7.86
CA GLY A 231 -3.65 18.91 7.40
C GLY A 231 -2.45 19.73 7.85
N LEU A 232 -1.29 19.09 7.99
CA LEU A 232 -0.03 19.68 8.43
C LEU A 232 0.91 19.93 7.24
N ASP A 233 1.89 20.81 7.43
CA ASP A 233 2.88 21.16 6.41
C ASP A 233 4.25 20.58 6.78
N ASP A 234 4.75 19.59 6.02
CA ASP A 234 6.12 19.10 6.17
C ASP A 234 7.11 20.06 5.50
N VAL A 235 7.79 20.85 6.32
CA VAL A 235 8.76 21.86 5.86
C VAL A 235 10.20 21.34 5.82
N THR A 236 10.40 20.02 5.93
CA THR A 236 11.73 19.41 5.84
C THR A 236 12.25 19.52 4.40
N PRO A 237 13.51 19.94 4.17
CA PRO A 237 14.11 19.92 2.84
C PRO A 237 14.06 18.52 2.21
N ASP A 238 13.59 18.41 0.96
CA ASP A 238 13.48 17.13 0.25
C ASP A 238 14.84 16.42 0.13
N ASP A 239 15.92 17.16 -0.15
CA ASP A 239 17.30 16.64 -0.16
C ASP A 239 17.70 15.99 1.17
N PHE A 240 17.12 16.43 2.29
CA PHE A 240 17.39 15.81 3.59
C PHE A 240 16.61 14.50 3.75
N LYS A 241 15.28 14.55 3.67
CA LYS A 241 14.42 13.40 3.97
C LYS A 241 14.61 12.25 2.98
N ASN A 242 14.79 12.55 1.68
CA ASN A 242 15.02 11.52 0.66
C ASN A 242 16.41 10.89 0.81
N ALA A 243 17.43 11.67 1.20
CA ALA A 243 18.75 11.10 1.43
C ALA A 243 18.73 10.12 2.62
N ILE A 244 18.01 10.44 3.70
CA ILE A 244 17.86 9.52 4.84
C ILE A 244 17.13 8.24 4.42
N GLU A 245 16.01 8.34 3.71
CA GLU A 245 15.23 7.21 3.19
C GLU A 245 16.07 6.28 2.31
N GLU A 246 16.86 6.85 1.39
CA GLU A 246 17.74 6.09 0.50
C GLU A 246 19.00 5.52 1.20
N GLY A 247 19.18 5.76 2.50
CA GLY A 247 20.38 5.38 3.25
C GLY A 247 21.65 6.14 2.81
N ASN A 248 21.47 7.30 2.19
CA ASN A 248 22.52 8.20 1.71
C ASN A 248 22.86 9.29 2.75
N ASP A 249 24.06 9.87 2.64
CA ASP A 249 24.43 11.03 3.45
C ASP A 249 23.76 12.30 2.89
N PRO A 250 22.92 13.02 3.68
CA PRO A 250 22.37 14.30 3.24
C PRO A 250 23.46 15.35 3.03
N SER A 251 23.19 16.33 2.16
CA SER A 251 24.16 17.39 1.92
C SER A 251 24.41 18.24 3.19
N PRO A 252 25.64 18.76 3.42
CA PRO A 252 25.89 19.63 4.57
C PRO A 252 24.99 20.88 4.61
N ALA A 253 24.47 21.30 3.46
CA ALA A 253 23.54 22.41 3.35
C ALA A 253 22.14 22.02 3.86
N SER A 254 21.60 20.88 3.42
CA SER A 254 20.28 20.41 3.87
C SER A 254 20.29 20.05 5.35
N ILE A 255 21.38 19.45 5.88
CA ILE A 255 21.53 19.23 7.33
C ILE A 255 21.47 20.58 8.10
N ALA A 256 22.15 21.62 7.60
CA ALA A 256 22.13 22.92 8.26
C ALA A 256 20.74 23.57 8.20
N GLU A 257 20.07 23.48 7.07
CA GLU A 257 18.70 23.99 6.87
C GLU A 257 17.69 23.26 7.79
N THR A 258 17.75 21.94 7.87
CA THR A 258 16.92 21.14 8.79
C THR A 258 17.17 21.51 10.25
N ARG A 259 18.43 21.71 10.66
CA ARG A 259 18.75 22.19 12.03
C ARG A 259 18.16 23.57 12.31
N ASP A 260 18.18 24.47 11.32
CA ASP A 260 17.68 25.82 11.44
C ASP A 260 16.15 25.86 11.68
N LEU A 261 15.39 24.86 11.19
CA LEU A 261 13.97 24.71 11.50
C LEU A 261 13.70 24.69 13.02
N PHE A 262 14.51 23.94 13.77
CA PHE A 262 14.37 23.84 15.24
C PHE A 262 14.97 25.05 15.94
N ALA A 263 16.16 25.51 15.52
CA ALA A 263 16.84 26.64 16.15
C ALA A 263 16.03 27.95 16.04
N SER A 264 15.26 28.11 14.97
CA SER A 264 14.35 29.24 14.76
C SER A 264 12.95 29.04 15.33
N ASN A 265 12.66 27.87 15.91
CA ASN A 265 11.33 27.47 16.39
C ASN A 265 10.25 27.57 15.29
N SER A 266 10.62 27.18 14.07
CA SER A 266 9.76 27.25 12.88
C SER A 266 8.85 26.02 12.71
N VAL A 267 9.06 24.96 13.49
CA VAL A 267 8.25 23.74 13.46
C VAL A 267 7.66 23.41 14.83
N ARG A 268 6.53 22.70 14.82
CA ARG A 268 5.74 22.35 16.00
C ARG A 268 6.07 20.97 16.56
N ALA A 269 6.58 20.07 15.73
CA ALA A 269 7.02 18.73 16.10
C ALA A 269 8.08 18.23 15.11
N LEU A 270 8.90 17.29 15.59
CA LEU A 270 9.74 16.43 14.75
C LEU A 270 9.13 15.03 14.75
N VAL A 271 8.76 14.49 13.59
CA VAL A 271 8.45 13.08 13.40
C VAL A 271 9.74 12.31 13.15
N TYR A 272 9.95 11.21 13.87
CA TYR A 272 11.23 10.51 13.94
C TYR A 272 11.02 9.00 13.81
N ASN A 273 11.55 8.38 12.75
CA ASN A 273 11.58 6.93 12.65
C ASN A 273 12.62 6.36 13.61
N VAL A 274 12.19 5.44 14.48
CA VAL A 274 13.09 4.79 15.44
C VAL A 274 13.80 3.56 14.88
N GLN A 275 13.53 3.17 13.63
CA GLN A 275 14.18 2.06 12.93
C GLN A 275 15.32 2.55 12.03
N THR A 276 15.16 3.68 11.34
CA THR A 276 16.21 4.31 10.51
C THR A 276 17.03 5.32 11.32
N VAL A 277 17.97 4.79 12.13
CA VAL A 277 18.78 5.60 13.06
C VAL A 277 20.26 5.62 12.67
N ASP A 278 20.78 6.83 12.50
CA ASP A 278 22.17 7.11 12.18
C ASP A 278 22.69 8.35 12.94
N SER A 279 23.96 8.71 12.72
CA SER A 279 24.56 9.85 13.44
C SER A 279 23.93 11.21 13.08
N VAL A 280 23.35 11.35 11.88
CA VAL A 280 22.72 12.58 11.40
C VAL A 280 21.32 12.74 12.00
N THR A 281 20.48 11.72 11.89
CA THR A 281 19.12 11.69 12.46
C THR A 281 19.14 11.81 13.99
N GLU A 282 20.07 11.14 14.68
CA GLU A 282 20.27 11.34 16.12
C GLU A 282 20.62 12.80 16.46
N ASP A 283 21.40 13.46 15.62
CA ASP A 283 21.77 14.86 15.84
C ASP A 283 20.60 15.82 15.61
N ILE A 284 19.78 15.56 14.59
CA ILE A 284 18.53 16.27 14.36
C ILE A 284 17.59 16.10 15.56
N ARG A 285 17.40 14.88 16.05
CA ARG A 285 16.60 14.61 17.26
C ARG A 285 17.10 15.39 18.47
N ARG A 286 18.40 15.33 18.76
CA ARG A 286 19.01 16.10 19.87
C ARG A 286 18.82 17.61 19.70
N THR A 287 18.88 18.10 18.47
CA THR A 287 18.69 19.52 18.16
C THR A 287 17.25 19.95 18.42
N ALA A 288 16.25 19.15 18.00
CA ALA A 288 14.84 19.39 18.29
C ALA A 288 14.56 19.38 19.81
N GLU A 289 15.04 18.35 20.53
CA GLU A 289 14.87 18.24 21.98
C GLU A 289 15.51 19.42 22.74
N ALA A 290 16.71 19.86 22.32
CA ALA A 290 17.39 21.01 22.92
C ALA A 290 16.66 22.34 22.66
N ALA A 291 15.94 22.44 21.55
CA ALA A 291 15.08 23.58 21.24
C ALA A 291 13.70 23.50 21.94
N GLY A 292 13.38 22.37 22.59
CA GLY A 292 12.08 22.14 23.21
C GLY A 292 10.97 21.77 22.22
N VAL A 293 11.33 21.39 20.99
CA VAL A 293 10.39 20.88 19.99
C VAL A 293 10.08 19.41 20.35
N PRO A 294 8.79 19.04 20.54
CA PRO A 294 8.40 17.66 20.79
C PRO A 294 8.82 16.72 19.66
N VAL A 295 9.22 15.50 20.02
CA VAL A 295 9.56 14.42 19.09
C VAL A 295 8.44 13.38 19.12
N VAL A 296 7.92 13.03 17.95
CA VAL A 296 6.90 12.00 17.72
C VAL A 296 7.61 10.80 17.09
N GLU A 297 7.65 9.69 17.80
CA GLU A 297 8.30 8.47 17.32
C GLU A 297 7.34 7.65 16.45
N VAL A 298 7.80 7.24 15.27
CA VAL A 298 7.07 6.40 14.32
C VAL A 298 7.91 5.18 13.93
N THR A 299 7.27 4.17 13.38
CA THR A 299 7.89 2.91 12.91
C THR A 299 7.39 2.57 11.51
N GLU A 300 8.11 1.70 10.81
CA GLU A 300 7.68 1.12 9.53
C GLU A 300 6.95 -0.20 9.72
N THR A 301 7.35 -0.95 10.75
CA THR A 301 6.76 -2.24 11.07
C THR A 301 5.83 -2.14 12.28
N LEU A 302 4.90 -3.08 12.37
CA LEU A 302 3.95 -3.15 13.49
C LEU A 302 4.70 -3.52 14.79
N PRO A 303 4.62 -2.69 15.85
CA PRO A 303 5.26 -3.00 17.13
C PRO A 303 4.69 -4.26 17.80
N GLU A 304 5.52 -4.96 18.58
CA GLU A 304 5.09 -6.17 19.29
C GLU A 304 3.88 -5.92 20.19
N GLY A 305 2.87 -6.79 20.08
CA GLY A 305 1.70 -6.78 20.96
C GLY A 305 0.65 -5.73 20.64
N MET A 306 0.76 -5.03 19.50
CA MET A 306 -0.26 -4.14 18.97
C MET A 306 -0.96 -4.76 17.76
N THR A 307 -2.22 -4.38 17.57
CA THR A 307 -2.90 -4.49 16.27
C THR A 307 -2.61 -3.26 15.40
N TYR A 308 -2.82 -3.38 14.09
CA TYR A 308 -2.72 -2.25 13.15
C TYR A 308 -3.50 -1.01 13.65
N ILE A 309 -4.76 -1.21 14.05
CA ILE A 309 -5.62 -0.12 14.53
C ILE A 309 -5.04 0.55 15.78
N GLU A 310 -4.59 -0.22 16.77
CA GLU A 310 -4.01 0.33 18.00
C GLU A 310 -2.74 1.12 17.71
N TRP A 311 -1.88 0.60 16.84
CA TRP A 311 -0.62 1.24 16.45
C TRP A 311 -0.85 2.56 15.72
N GLN A 312 -1.67 2.56 14.67
CA GLN A 312 -1.92 3.76 13.87
C GLN A 312 -2.72 4.81 14.64
N THR A 313 -3.69 4.39 15.47
CA THR A 313 -4.40 5.31 16.36
C THR A 313 -3.44 5.96 17.36
N LYS A 314 -2.48 5.20 17.90
CA LYS A 314 -1.47 5.72 18.83
C LYS A 314 -0.56 6.73 18.13
N ALA A 315 -0.09 6.44 16.91
CA ALA A 315 0.76 7.36 16.15
C ALA A 315 0.05 8.72 15.92
N ALA A 316 -1.22 8.69 15.50
CA ALA A 316 -2.02 9.90 15.35
C ALA A 316 -2.24 10.65 16.69
N GLN A 317 -2.47 9.93 17.78
CA GLN A 317 -2.64 10.53 19.12
C GLN A 317 -1.36 11.16 19.65
N ASP A 318 -0.20 10.53 19.43
CA ASP A 318 1.09 11.08 19.83
C ASP A 318 1.41 12.36 19.05
N LEU A 319 1.11 12.40 17.74
CA LEU A 319 1.20 13.60 16.92
C LEU A 319 0.28 14.72 17.43
N GLN A 320 -0.99 14.41 17.72
CA GLN A 320 -1.93 15.37 18.31
C GLN A 320 -1.42 15.94 19.66
N ALA A 321 -0.86 15.08 20.51
CA ALA A 321 -0.33 15.48 21.81
C ALA A 321 0.89 16.40 21.67
N ALA A 322 1.79 16.12 20.73
CA ALA A 322 2.94 16.96 20.42
C ALA A 322 2.53 18.36 19.92
N LEU A 323 1.54 18.43 19.03
CA LEU A 323 1.02 19.71 18.51
C LEU A 323 0.31 20.54 19.58
N SER A 324 -0.35 19.88 20.53
CA SER A 324 -1.03 20.53 21.66
C SER A 324 -0.07 21.06 22.74
N ALA A 325 1.14 20.52 22.80
CA ALA A 325 2.17 20.90 23.78
C ALA A 325 3.06 22.07 23.31
N SER A 326 3.03 22.40 22.01
CA SER A 326 3.90 23.40 21.36
C SER A 326 3.27 24.78 21.18
#